data_AF-X1UJ45-F1
#
_entry.id   AF-X1UJ45-F1
#
_cell.length_a   1.000
_cell.length_b   1.000
_cell.length_c   1.000
_cell.angle_alpha   90.00
_cell.angle_beta   90.00
_cell.angle_gamma   90.00
#
_symmetry.space_group_name_H-M   'P 1'
#
loop_
_entity.id
_entity.type
_entity.pdbx_description
1 polymer ?
#
loop_
_entity_poly.entity_id
_entity_poly.type
_entity_poly.pdbx_seq_one_letter_code
_entity_poly.pdbx_strand_id
1 'polypeptide(L)'
;TIVGYSLNDTIVVSDRIRENLKLLRREAFNIIINRSLNQTLSRTIITSLTTLAVVIILYISGSEIIKDFSFALIIGVSIGTYSSIFVATPIVVAYNEWQERKKRKR
;
A
#
# COMPACT_ATOMS: atom_id res chain seq x y z
N THR A 1 -6.39 4.34 -17.58
CA THR A 1 -6.84 3.44 -16.49
C THR A 1 -5.99 3.56 -15.22
N ILE A 2 -4.65 3.50 -15.29
CA ILE A 2 -3.74 3.59 -14.12
C ILE A 2 -3.84 4.93 -13.37
N VAL A 3 -3.92 6.06 -14.08
CA VAL A 3 -4.03 7.40 -13.48
C VAL A 3 -5.29 7.57 -12.64
N GLY A 4 -6.41 6.94 -13.05
CA GLY A 4 -7.67 6.99 -12.31
C GLY A 4 -7.62 6.21 -10.99
N TYR A 5 -6.88 5.11 -10.95
CA TYR A 5 -6.68 4.32 -9.73
C TYR A 5 -5.73 5.03 -8.75
N SER A 6 -4.60 5.55 -9.23
CA SER A 6 -3.66 6.31 -8.38
C SER A 6 -4.26 7.60 -7.80
N LEU A 7 -5.07 8.33 -8.58
CA LEU A 7 -5.75 9.52 -8.08
C LEU A 7 -6.79 9.16 -7.02
N ASN A 8 -7.57 8.10 -7.25
CA ASN A 8 -8.58 7.67 -6.28
C ASN A 8 -7.94 7.23 -4.94
N ASP A 9 -6.86 6.46 -4.99
CA ASP A 9 -6.13 6.07 -3.76
C ASP A 9 -5.52 7.27 -3.03
N THR A 10 -4.99 8.26 -3.77
CA THR A 10 -4.41 9.47 -3.16
C THR A 10 -5.47 10.31 -2.45
N ILE A 11 -6.65 10.46 -3.06
CA ILE A 11 -7.76 11.23 -2.48
C ILE A 11 -8.28 10.52 -1.23
N VAL A 12 -8.55 9.22 -1.31
CA VAL A 12 -9.08 8.45 -0.17
C VAL A 12 -8.09 8.41 1.00
N VAL A 13 -6.80 8.24 0.74
CA VAL A 13 -5.75 8.27 1.78
C VAL A 13 -5.66 9.66 2.42
N SER A 14 -5.67 10.72 1.63
CA SER A 14 -5.59 12.09 2.13
C SER A 14 -6.81 12.45 2.99
N ASP A 15 -7.99 11.99 2.61
CA ASP A 15 -9.22 12.24 3.36
C ASP A 15 -9.23 11.46 4.68
N ARG A 16 -8.76 10.20 4.65
CA ARG A 16 -8.69 9.38 5.86
C ARG A 16 -7.65 9.88 6.87
N ILE A 17 -6.55 10.49 6.39
CA ILE A 17 -5.58 11.18 7.25
C ILE A 17 -6.25 12.36 7.97
N ARG A 18 -7.04 13.18 7.26
CA ARG A 18 -7.76 14.31 7.86
C ARG A 18 -8.82 13.86 8.87
N GLU A 19 -9.50 12.77 8.59
CA GLU A 19 -10.55 12.23 9.46
C GLU A 19 -9.97 11.62 10.75
N ASN A 20 -8.89 10.83 10.65
CA ASN A 20 -8.20 10.27 11.82
C ASN A 20 -7.50 11.34 12.66
N LEU A 21 -7.00 12.41 12.05
CA LEU A 21 -6.52 13.62 12.74
C LEU A 21 -7.61 14.29 13.58
N LYS A 22 -8.86 14.21 13.13
CA LYS A 22 -10.02 14.78 13.81
C LYS A 22 -10.53 13.87 14.94
N LEU A 23 -10.51 12.55 14.72
CA LEU A 23 -11.01 11.52 15.65
C LEU A 23 -10.04 11.19 16.79
N LEU A 24 -8.73 11.17 16.55
CA LEU A 24 -7.70 10.77 17.54
C LEU A 24 -6.89 11.95 18.11
N ARG A 25 -7.55 13.09 18.37
CA ARG A 25 -6.95 14.34 18.90
C ARG A 25 -6.08 14.21 20.16
N ARG A 26 -6.17 13.10 20.91
CA ARG A 26 -5.44 12.86 22.17
C ARG A 26 -4.29 11.86 22.07
N GLU A 27 -4.15 11.15 20.95
CA GLU A 27 -3.04 10.21 20.76
C GLU A 27 -1.90 10.83 19.97
N ALA A 28 -0.68 10.41 20.29
CA ALA A 28 0.50 10.89 19.58
C ALA A 28 0.38 10.52 18.08
N PHE A 29 0.66 11.47 17.20
CA PHE A 29 0.50 11.36 15.73
C PHE A 29 1.10 10.06 15.15
N ASN A 30 2.15 9.58 15.77
CA ASN A 30 2.87 8.33 15.54
C ASN A 30 2.04 7.06 15.80
N ILE A 31 1.18 7.03 16.81
CA ILE A 31 0.30 5.89 17.11
C ILE A 31 -0.83 5.82 16.06
N ILE A 32 -1.36 6.98 15.67
CA ILE A 32 -2.42 7.11 14.65
C ILE A 32 -1.92 6.58 13.30
N ILE A 33 -0.70 6.95 12.90
CA ILE A 33 -0.09 6.49 11.65
C ILE A 33 0.19 4.98 11.70
N ASN A 34 0.76 4.46 12.78
CA ASN A 34 1.05 3.02 12.90
C ASN A 34 -0.24 2.18 12.79
N ARG A 35 -1.31 2.61 13.48
CA ARG A 35 -2.60 1.91 13.44
C ARG A 35 -3.26 1.98 12.06
N SER A 36 -3.16 3.13 11.40
CA SER A 36 -3.69 3.33 10.04
C SER A 36 -2.96 2.46 9.01
N LEU A 37 -1.63 2.34 9.14
CA LEU A 37 -0.82 1.49 8.27
C LEU A 37 -1.12 0.01 8.50
N ASN A 38 -1.21 -0.44 9.75
CA ASN A 38 -1.50 -1.84 10.02
C ASN A 38 -2.90 -2.27 9.53
N GLN A 39 -3.88 -1.35 9.55
CA GLN A 39 -5.21 -1.57 8.98
C GLN A 39 -5.22 -1.61 7.45
N THR A 40 -4.36 -0.84 6.79
CA THR A 40 -4.29 -0.80 5.31
C THR A 40 -3.43 -1.93 4.77
N LEU A 41 -2.37 -2.34 5.47
CA LEU A 41 -1.40 -3.33 5.02
C LEU A 41 -2.03 -4.72 4.78
N SER A 42 -2.88 -5.20 5.68
CA SER A 42 -3.63 -6.45 5.48
C SER A 42 -4.52 -6.39 4.23
N ARG A 43 -5.18 -5.26 3.99
CA ARG A 43 -6.02 -5.06 2.79
C ARG A 43 -5.17 -5.04 1.53
N THR A 44 -4.03 -4.36 1.54
CA THR A 44 -3.11 -4.27 0.39
C THR A 44 -2.55 -5.65 0.03
N ILE A 45 -2.13 -6.44 1.02
CA ILE A 45 -1.65 -7.80 0.80
C ILE A 45 -2.73 -8.67 0.17
N ILE A 46 -3.93 -8.71 0.74
CA ILE A 46 -5.03 -9.54 0.23
C ILE A 46 -5.41 -9.15 -1.20
N THR A 47 -5.53 -7.85 -1.48
CA THR A 47 -5.90 -7.36 -2.83
C THR A 47 -4.80 -7.59 -3.86
N SER A 48 -3.53 -7.44 -3.49
CA SER A 48 -2.39 -7.75 -4.37
C SER A 48 -2.26 -9.24 -4.70
N LEU A 49 -2.46 -10.14 -3.72
CA LEU A 49 -2.40 -11.59 -3.93
C LEU A 49 -3.55 -12.10 -4.80
N THR A 50 -4.77 -11.60 -4.54
CA THR A 50 -5.95 -11.98 -5.33
C THR A 50 -5.85 -11.47 -6.76
N THR A 51 -5.34 -10.25 -6.99
CA THR A 51 -5.07 -9.77 -8.36
C THR A 51 -3.99 -10.58 -9.05
N LEU A 52 -2.87 -10.89 -8.39
CA LEU A 52 -1.84 -11.78 -8.94
C LEU A 52 -2.41 -13.14 -9.36
N ALA A 53 -3.24 -13.77 -8.51
CA ALA A 53 -3.87 -15.05 -8.83
C ALA A 53 -4.74 -14.97 -10.09
N VAL A 54 -5.56 -13.92 -10.23
CA VAL A 54 -6.41 -13.72 -11.41
C VAL A 54 -5.57 -13.51 -12.67
N VAL A 55 -4.53 -12.68 -12.61
CA VAL A 55 -3.68 -12.39 -13.78
C VAL A 55 -2.88 -13.62 -14.20
N ILE A 56 -2.44 -14.48 -13.26
CA ILE A 56 -1.81 -15.76 -13.56
C ILE A 56 -2.77 -16.68 -14.32
N ILE A 57 -4.03 -16.78 -13.89
CA ILE A 57 -5.06 -17.57 -14.59
C ILE A 57 -5.29 -17.02 -16.01
N LEU A 58 -5.37 -15.69 -16.16
CA LEU A 58 -5.49 -15.04 -17.48
C LEU A 58 -4.29 -15.30 -18.38
N TYR A 59 -3.08 -15.37 -17.82
CA TYR A 59 -1.88 -15.70 -18.58
C TYR A 59 -1.87 -17.17 -19.06
N ILE A 60 -2.35 -18.11 -18.24
CA ILE A 60 -2.37 -19.53 -18.62
C ILE A 60 -3.51 -19.83 -19.60
N SER A 61 -4.70 -19.33 -19.31
CA SER A 61 -5.95 -19.66 -20.03
C SER A 61 -6.35 -18.64 -21.12
N GLY A 62 -5.65 -17.51 -21.21
CA GLY A 62 -5.97 -16.43 -22.16
C GLY A 62 -5.49 -16.71 -23.59
N SER A 63 -6.13 -16.04 -24.56
CA SER A 63 -5.68 -15.98 -25.95
C SER A 63 -4.38 -15.17 -26.10
N GLU A 64 -3.73 -15.25 -27.27
CA GLU A 64 -2.40 -14.67 -27.54
C GLU A 64 -2.30 -13.18 -27.14
N ILE A 65 -3.31 -12.38 -27.48
CA ILE A 65 -3.38 -10.95 -27.11
C ILE A 65 -3.51 -10.74 -25.59
N ILE A 66 -4.29 -11.60 -24.92
CA ILE A 66 -4.52 -11.51 -23.48
C ILE A 66 -3.26 -11.95 -22.71
N LYS A 67 -2.46 -12.86 -23.27
CA LYS A 67 -1.20 -13.30 -22.68
C LYS A 67 -0.17 -12.17 -22.60
N ASP A 68 0.04 -11.43 -23.68
CA ASP A 68 0.97 -10.29 -23.69
C ASP A 68 0.53 -9.19 -22.71
N PHE A 69 -0.77 -8.91 -22.67
CA PHE A 69 -1.33 -7.97 -21.71
C PHE A 69 -1.20 -8.45 -20.25
N SER A 70 -1.50 -9.72 -20.00
CA SER A 70 -1.40 -10.32 -18.65
C SER A 70 0.05 -10.40 -18.18
N PHE A 71 1.00 -10.62 -19.09
CA PHE A 71 2.43 -10.60 -18.77
C PHE A 71 2.88 -9.21 -18.27
N ALA A 72 2.46 -8.14 -18.95
CA ALA A 72 2.71 -6.77 -18.49
C ALA A 72 2.08 -6.49 -17.10
N LEU A 73 0.87 -7.01 -16.86
CA LEU A 73 0.21 -6.91 -15.56
C LEU A 73 0.93 -7.71 -14.46
N ILE A 74 1.43 -8.91 -14.74
CA ILE A 74 2.20 -9.71 -13.77
C ILE A 74 3.44 -8.94 -13.32
N ILE A 75 4.19 -8.36 -14.25
CA ILE A 75 5.38 -7.56 -13.95
C ILE A 75 4.98 -6.32 -13.12
N GLY A 76 3.96 -5.58 -13.56
CA GLY A 76 3.51 -4.36 -12.89
C GLY A 76 3.02 -4.61 -11.46
N VAL A 77 2.18 -5.63 -11.26
CA VAL A 77 1.66 -6.01 -9.94
C VAL A 77 2.78 -6.57 -9.06
N SER A 78 3.70 -7.37 -9.59
CA SER A 78 4.82 -7.92 -8.81
C SER A 78 5.75 -6.82 -8.30
N ILE A 79 6.16 -5.88 -9.17
CA ILE A 79 7.00 -4.75 -8.78
C ILE A 79 6.26 -3.82 -7.81
N GLY A 80 4.98 -3.53 -8.07
CA GLY A 80 4.16 -2.68 -7.21
C GLY A 80 3.95 -3.28 -5.82
N THR A 81 3.71 -4.59 -5.75
CA THR A 81 3.52 -5.32 -4.48
C THR A 81 4.83 -5.40 -3.70
N TYR A 82 5.94 -5.71 -4.38
CA TYR A 82 7.27 -5.71 -3.75
C TYR A 82 7.64 -4.32 -3.23
N SER A 83 7.45 -3.26 -4.01
CA SER A 83 7.72 -1.89 -3.59
C SER A 83 6.87 -1.48 -2.39
N SER A 84 5.56 -1.73 -2.42
CA SER A 84 4.67 -1.35 -1.31
C SER A 84 4.96 -2.14 -0.02
N ILE A 85 5.36 -3.42 -0.11
CA ILE A 85 5.63 -4.22 1.09
C ILE A 85 7.08 -4.01 1.59
N PHE A 86 8.07 -3.99 0.70
CA PHE A 86 9.49 -3.96 1.08
C PHE A 86 10.11 -2.57 1.07
N VAL A 87 9.50 -1.55 0.49
CA VAL A 87 10.02 -0.17 0.53
C VAL A 87 9.21 0.68 1.50
N ALA A 88 7.88 0.62 1.46
CA ALA A 88 7.05 1.43 2.36
C ALA A 88 7.17 0.98 3.83
N THR A 89 7.24 -0.33 4.09
CA THR A 89 7.33 -0.87 5.47
C THR A 89 8.65 -0.47 6.18
N PRO A 90 9.85 -0.66 5.61
CA PRO A 90 11.09 -0.24 6.28
C PRO A 90 11.28 1.27 6.32
N ILE A 91 10.76 2.05 5.36
CA ILE A 91 10.76 3.53 5.47
C ILE A 91 9.97 3.97 6.69
N VAL A 92 8.82 3.33 6.96
CA VAL A 92 8.00 3.60 8.14
C VAL A 92 8.70 3.13 9.42
N VAL A 93 9.33 1.94 9.41
CA VAL A 93 10.10 1.44 10.56
C VAL A 93 11.30 2.36 10.87
N ALA A 94 12.05 2.78 9.86
CA ALA A 94 13.15 3.73 9.99
C ALA A 94 12.67 5.10 10.49
N TYR A 95 11.51 5.56 10.04
CA TYR A 95 10.87 6.78 10.56
C TYR A 95 10.47 6.62 12.04
N ASN A 96 9.98 5.45 12.44
CA ASN A 96 9.68 5.15 13.83
C ASN A 96 10.94 5.19 14.72
N GLU A 97 12.05 4.57 14.26
CA GLU A 97 13.33 4.62 14.96
C GLU A 97 13.89 6.04 15.11
N TRP A 98 13.75 6.88 14.07
CA TRP A 98 14.20 8.28 14.12
C TRP A 98 13.40 9.11 15.14
N GLN A 99 12.10 8.81 15.28
CA GLN A 99 11.23 9.48 16.26
C GLN A 99 11.46 8.98 17.69
N GLU A 100 11.69 7.67 17.89
CA GLU A 100 12.12 7.10 19.18
C GLU A 100 13.39 7.78 19.70
N ARG A 101 14.40 7.96 18.84
CA ARG A 101 15.64 8.69 19.18
C ARG A 101 15.38 10.15 19.58
N LYS A 102 14.35 10.79 19.02
CA LYS A 102 13.97 12.18 19.31
C LYS A 102 13.21 12.30 20.65
N LYS A 103 12.39 11.30 20.98
CA LYS A 103 11.73 11.18 22.29
C LYS A 103 12.73 10.90 23.41
N ARG A 104 13.77 10.11 23.17
CA ARG A 104 14.79 9.76 24.17
C ARG A 104 15.74 10.93 24.53
N LYS A 105 15.72 12.00 23.73
CA LYS A 105 16.53 13.23 23.94
C LYS A 105 15.74 14.37 24.58
N ARG A 106 14.46 14.17 24.93
CA ARG A 106 13.57 15.18 25.52
C ARG A 106 13.07 14.69 26.87
#